data_AF-A0A1U7Y2T6-F1
#
_entry.id   AF-A0A1U7Y2T6-F1
#
_cell.length_a   1.000
_cell.length_b   1.000
_cell.length_c   1.000
_cell.angle_alpha   90.00
_cell.angle_beta   90.00
_cell.angle_gamma   90.00
#
_symmetry.space_group_name_H-M   'P 1'
#
loop_
_entity.id
_entity.type
_entity.pdbx_description
1 polymer ?
#
loop_
_entity_poly.entity_id
_entity_poly.type
_entity_poly.pdbx_seq_one_letter_code
_entity_poly.pdbx_strand_id
1 'polypeptide(L)'
;MYSEADPGNISGYLPWHDAKNHNVAKWKEGAGSWMNTTRRMQNKLVEDGSVNIVESRAREAIKISSKLVKGLMRDKASIKNGWEYCRPVVVVGVTFLKLAYMGIMLTASTMDAADTILPLAYAVVDSENDALWKWFFEQFKLTYGERPNMCVLSDRNESILKATSIVYPGMPHYSCMWHIWTNILAKFKKGHLKLSELYFATTWSYTLDEFNERMSKIEEIDPRVKAYLYDIGYHRWSRVHATVNRTWTMISNITGSLNVVTKYARELPIVELLEYMSTLLERRTKEKLLKAKSTFTHLGYKFNKELDDNRTLPHKLRVRSDYLLDQIHKQHNIDILYIS
;
A
#
# COMPACT_ATOMS: atom_id res chain seq x y z
N MET A 1 -29.01 9.28 11.80
CA MET A 1 -29.55 8.02 11.25
C MET A 1 -28.63 7.59 10.14
N TYR A 2 -27.88 6.52 10.37
CA TYR A 2 -26.98 5.92 9.39
C TYR A 2 -27.82 5.09 8.42
N SER A 3 -27.72 5.34 7.11
CA SER A 3 -28.23 4.43 6.09
C SER A 3 -27.15 3.39 5.79
N GLU A 4 -27.50 2.14 6.01
CA GLU A 4 -26.75 0.95 5.64
C GLU A 4 -26.36 0.98 4.15
N ALA A 5 -25.07 0.79 3.86
CA ALA A 5 -24.62 0.45 2.52
C ALA A 5 -24.54 -1.07 2.42
N ASP A 6 -25.49 -1.62 1.66
CA ASP A 6 -25.64 -3.01 1.28
C ASP A 6 -24.34 -3.57 0.62
N PRO A 7 -23.77 -4.69 1.10
CA PRO A 7 -22.53 -5.27 0.57
C PRO A 7 -22.66 -5.96 -0.80
N GLY A 8 -23.81 -5.82 -1.49
CA GLY A 8 -24.19 -6.62 -2.64
C GLY A 8 -23.91 -6.09 -4.05
N ASN A 9 -23.25 -4.95 -4.28
CA ASN A 9 -23.12 -4.42 -5.65
C ASN A 9 -21.68 -4.03 -6.05
N ILE A 10 -20.86 -5.05 -6.30
CA ILE A 10 -19.61 -4.94 -7.08
C ILE A 10 -19.92 -5.42 -8.49
N SER A 11 -20.65 -4.62 -9.28
CA SER A 11 -20.73 -4.80 -10.73
C SER A 11 -20.35 -3.50 -11.42
N GLY A 12 -19.12 -3.49 -11.94
CA GLY A 12 -18.51 -2.37 -12.65
C GLY A 12 -17.22 -2.81 -13.33
N TYR A 13 -17.18 -4.04 -13.83
CA TYR A 13 -16.14 -4.52 -14.73
C TYR A 13 -16.62 -4.26 -16.16
N LEU A 14 -15.99 -3.31 -16.86
CA LEU A 14 -16.10 -3.23 -18.31
C LEU A 14 -15.28 -4.36 -18.95
N PRO A 15 -15.75 -4.99 -20.03
CA PRO A 15 -15.13 -6.20 -20.60
C PRO A 15 -13.81 -5.91 -21.32
N TRP A 16 -12.86 -6.81 -21.12
CA TRP A 16 -11.70 -7.02 -21.98
C TRP A 16 -12.18 -7.40 -23.39
N HIS A 17 -11.98 -6.56 -24.41
CA HIS A 17 -11.84 -7.10 -25.77
C HIS A 17 -10.98 -6.32 -26.80
N ASP A 18 -10.66 -5.03 -26.65
CA ASP A 18 -10.09 -4.26 -27.80
C ASP A 18 -8.75 -3.53 -27.59
N ALA A 19 -7.78 -4.11 -26.90
CA ALA A 19 -6.42 -3.55 -26.83
C ALA A 19 -5.37 -4.47 -27.47
N LYS A 20 -5.62 -4.92 -28.70
CA LYS A 20 -4.57 -5.48 -29.56
C LYS A 20 -4.11 -4.43 -30.56
N ASN A 21 -2.78 -4.35 -30.71
CA ASN A 21 -2.07 -3.73 -31.81
C ASN A 21 -2.00 -2.20 -31.79
N HIS A 22 -0.92 -1.64 -31.20
CA HIS A 22 -0.11 -0.63 -31.91
C HIS A 22 1.17 -0.17 -31.20
N ASN A 23 1.39 -0.48 -29.92
CA ASN A 23 2.60 -0.01 -29.20
C ASN A 23 3.70 -1.08 -28.97
N VAL A 24 3.55 -2.29 -29.51
CA VAL A 24 4.49 -3.41 -29.33
C VAL A 24 5.73 -3.30 -30.23
N ALA A 25 5.72 -2.45 -31.26
CA ALA A 25 6.71 -2.48 -32.33
C ALA A 25 8.09 -1.86 -31.97
N LYS A 26 8.16 -0.82 -31.14
CA LYS A 26 9.42 -0.10 -30.85
C LYS A 26 10.28 -0.70 -29.73
N TRP A 27 9.77 -1.66 -28.95
CA TRP A 27 10.51 -2.33 -27.87
C TRP A 27 11.24 -3.61 -28.30
N LYS A 28 11.00 -4.10 -29.53
CA LYS A 28 11.45 -5.44 -29.98
C LYS A 28 12.95 -5.56 -30.27
N GLU A 29 13.67 -4.47 -30.53
CA GLU A 29 15.03 -4.56 -31.09
C GLU A 29 16.11 -4.79 -30.03
N GLY A 30 15.91 -4.36 -28.77
CA GLY A 30 16.82 -4.66 -27.65
C GLY A 30 16.37 -5.83 -26.76
N ALA A 31 15.07 -5.91 -26.47
CA ALA A 31 14.49 -6.94 -25.59
C ALA A 31 14.22 -8.28 -26.32
N GLY A 32 14.08 -8.26 -27.64
CA GLY A 32 13.66 -9.43 -28.44
C GLY A 32 14.67 -10.58 -28.45
N SER A 33 15.97 -10.30 -28.48
CA SER A 33 17.01 -11.36 -28.46
C SER A 33 17.03 -12.12 -27.12
N TRP A 34 16.82 -11.38 -26.03
CA TRP A 34 16.84 -11.93 -24.66
C TRP A 34 15.54 -12.67 -24.30
N MET A 35 14.38 -12.12 -24.67
CA MET A 35 13.07 -12.78 -24.52
C MET A 35 13.00 -14.08 -25.33
N ASN A 36 13.58 -14.10 -26.54
CA ASN A 36 13.62 -15.32 -27.37
C ASN A 36 14.54 -16.40 -26.77
N THR A 37 15.65 -16.00 -26.14
CA THR A 37 16.54 -16.95 -25.45
C THR A 37 15.85 -17.55 -24.21
N THR A 38 15.20 -16.72 -23.42
CA THR A 38 14.48 -17.15 -22.21
C THR A 38 13.26 -18.02 -22.55
N ARG A 39 12.51 -17.66 -23.61
CA ARG A 39 11.38 -18.45 -24.12
C ARG A 39 11.82 -19.78 -24.72
N ARG A 40 12.97 -19.85 -25.41
CA ARG A 40 13.56 -21.13 -25.85
C ARG A 40 13.98 -22.00 -24.68
N MET A 41 14.54 -21.41 -23.62
CA MET A 41 14.85 -22.13 -22.39
C MET A 41 13.58 -22.65 -21.72
N GLN A 42 12.54 -21.83 -21.59
CA GLN A 42 11.23 -22.23 -21.04
C GLN A 42 10.55 -23.33 -21.86
N ASN A 43 10.55 -23.24 -23.19
CA ASN A 43 9.93 -24.26 -24.03
C ASN A 43 10.69 -25.60 -23.97
N LYS A 44 12.03 -25.58 -23.91
CA LYS A 44 12.84 -26.79 -23.66
C LYS A 44 12.59 -27.41 -22.27
N LEU A 45 12.20 -26.61 -21.28
CA LEU A 45 11.93 -27.08 -19.91
C LEU A 45 10.58 -27.79 -19.76
N VAL A 46 9.63 -27.56 -20.67
CA VAL A 46 8.32 -28.24 -20.70
C VAL A 46 8.41 -29.62 -21.34
N GLU A 47 9.36 -29.85 -22.26
CA GLU A 47 9.52 -31.11 -23.00
C GLU A 47 10.16 -32.25 -22.15
N ASP A 48 10.93 -31.95 -21.10
CA ASP A 48 11.81 -32.93 -20.42
C ASP A 48 11.23 -33.64 -19.16
N GLY A 49 9.96 -33.41 -18.81
CA GLY A 49 9.09 -34.33 -18.03
C GLY A 49 9.51 -34.84 -16.63
N SER A 50 10.60 -34.40 -16.01
CA SER A 50 11.14 -35.03 -14.78
C SER A 50 10.99 -34.15 -13.52
N VAL A 51 10.14 -34.54 -12.57
CA VAL A 51 9.73 -33.75 -11.37
C VAL A 51 10.90 -33.22 -10.52
N ASN A 52 11.96 -34.02 -10.31
CA ASN A 52 13.13 -33.60 -9.51
C ASN A 52 14.05 -32.59 -10.24
N ILE A 53 13.99 -32.56 -11.57
CA ILE A 53 14.72 -31.61 -12.42
C ILE A 53 13.94 -30.29 -12.51
N VAL A 54 12.61 -30.34 -12.50
CA VAL A 54 11.74 -29.15 -12.47
C VAL A 54 11.99 -28.32 -11.21
N GLU A 55 12.11 -28.93 -10.02
CA GLU A 55 12.42 -28.20 -8.78
C GLU A 55 13.84 -27.60 -8.75
N SER A 56 14.86 -28.35 -9.17
CA SER A 56 16.24 -27.82 -9.16
C SER A 56 16.44 -26.72 -10.21
N ARG A 57 15.82 -26.88 -11.39
CA ARG A 57 15.83 -25.88 -12.46
C ARG A 57 14.86 -24.73 -12.21
N ALA A 58 13.84 -24.91 -11.38
CA ALA A 58 13.03 -23.83 -10.83
C ALA A 58 13.83 -22.93 -9.89
N ARG A 59 14.63 -23.53 -9.00
CA ARG A 59 15.58 -22.78 -8.17
C ARG A 59 16.61 -22.07 -9.04
N GLU A 60 17.06 -22.67 -10.13
CA GLU A 60 17.97 -22.01 -11.07
C GLU A 60 17.29 -20.89 -11.86
N ALA A 61 16.05 -21.07 -12.32
CA ALA A 61 15.23 -20.02 -12.93
C ALA A 61 14.93 -18.89 -11.93
N ILE A 62 14.76 -19.17 -10.64
CA ILE A 62 14.62 -18.18 -9.57
C ILE A 62 15.97 -17.54 -9.23
N LYS A 63 17.09 -18.26 -9.29
CA LYS A 63 18.44 -17.71 -9.11
C LYS A 63 18.86 -16.82 -10.29
N ILE A 64 18.39 -17.17 -11.49
CA ILE A 64 18.47 -16.37 -12.70
C ILE A 64 17.48 -15.19 -12.60
N SER A 65 16.27 -15.41 -12.08
CA SER A 65 15.26 -14.35 -11.84
C SER A 65 15.71 -13.38 -10.75
N SER A 66 16.34 -13.82 -9.67
CA SER A 66 16.88 -12.98 -8.59
C SER A 66 18.12 -12.22 -9.06
N LYS A 67 18.91 -12.80 -9.98
CA LYS A 67 19.94 -12.07 -10.75
C LYS A 67 19.32 -11.10 -11.79
N LEU A 68 18.17 -11.42 -12.38
CA LEU A 68 17.42 -10.61 -13.37
C LEU A 68 16.60 -9.48 -12.74
N VAL A 69 16.18 -9.63 -11.48
CA VAL A 69 15.39 -8.66 -10.69
C VAL A 69 16.19 -7.39 -10.36
N LYS A 70 17.47 -7.33 -10.76
CA LYS A 70 18.26 -6.09 -10.81
C LYS A 70 17.70 -5.04 -11.78
N GLY A 71 16.87 -5.42 -12.76
CA GLY A 71 16.50 -4.53 -13.87
C GLY A 71 15.32 -3.58 -13.62
N LEU A 72 14.42 -3.85 -12.66
CA LEU A 72 13.09 -3.25 -12.74
C LEU A 72 12.86 -2.00 -11.89
N MET A 73 13.82 -1.67 -11.03
CA MET A 73 13.80 -0.46 -10.21
C MET A 73 14.30 0.78 -10.96
N ARG A 74 14.91 0.66 -12.15
CA ARG A 74 15.69 1.73 -12.76
C ARG A 74 15.00 2.53 -13.87
N ASP A 75 14.08 1.96 -14.63
CA ASP A 75 13.78 2.49 -15.97
C ASP A 75 12.44 3.22 -16.17
N LYS A 76 11.86 3.84 -15.12
CA LYS A 76 10.68 4.70 -15.31
C LYS A 76 10.87 6.07 -14.66
N ALA A 77 11.57 6.95 -15.35
CA ALA A 77 11.71 8.37 -14.99
C ALA A 77 10.36 9.02 -14.65
N SER A 78 9.28 8.61 -15.31
CA SER A 78 7.91 9.08 -15.02
C SER A 78 7.38 8.67 -13.65
N ILE A 79 7.71 7.47 -13.15
CA ILE A 79 7.32 7.01 -11.80
C ILE A 79 8.14 7.75 -10.75
N LYS A 80 9.46 7.88 -10.99
CA LYS A 80 10.35 8.66 -10.12
C LYS A 80 9.89 10.11 -10.00
N ASN A 81 9.51 10.74 -11.11
CA ASN A 81 8.99 12.10 -11.08
C ASN A 81 7.60 12.17 -10.41
N GLY A 82 6.77 11.13 -10.55
CA GLY A 82 5.47 11.05 -9.89
C GLY A 82 5.57 10.88 -8.37
N TRP A 83 6.58 10.16 -7.90
CA TRP A 83 6.87 9.99 -6.47
C TRP A 83 7.03 11.34 -5.76
N GLU A 84 7.62 12.33 -6.43
CA GLU A 84 7.80 13.68 -5.90
C GLU A 84 6.49 14.33 -5.42
N TYR A 85 5.38 14.01 -6.08
CA TYR A 85 4.05 14.57 -5.79
C TYR A 85 3.14 13.60 -5.03
N CYS A 86 3.64 12.43 -4.67
CA CYS A 86 2.91 11.45 -3.86
C CYS A 86 3.13 11.72 -2.36
N ARG A 87 2.26 11.12 -1.53
CA ARG A 87 2.44 11.11 -0.09
C ARG A 87 3.80 10.46 0.23
N PRO A 88 4.56 10.98 1.20
CA PRO A 88 5.87 10.42 1.59
C PRO A 88 5.69 9.14 2.44
N VAL A 89 4.78 8.25 2.05
CA VAL A 89 4.50 7.00 2.76
C VAL A 89 4.75 5.85 1.80
N VAL A 90 5.73 5.01 2.10
CA VAL A 90 6.05 3.81 1.34
C VAL A 90 5.40 2.62 2.03
N VAL A 91 4.34 2.11 1.44
CA VAL A 91 3.69 0.89 1.91
C VAL A 91 4.35 -0.31 1.24
N VAL A 92 4.93 -1.18 2.06
CA VAL A 92 5.60 -2.40 1.61
C VAL A 92 4.85 -3.63 2.08
N GLY A 93 4.96 -4.71 1.31
CA GLY A 93 4.44 -6.00 1.71
C GLY A 93 4.83 -7.11 0.74
N VAL A 94 4.50 -8.32 1.16
CA VAL A 94 4.72 -9.53 0.38
C VAL A 94 3.42 -10.08 -0.19
N THR A 95 3.55 -10.75 -1.33
CA THR A 95 2.48 -11.57 -1.88
C THR A 95 3.03 -12.91 -2.33
N PHE A 96 2.43 -13.99 -1.86
CA PHE A 96 2.76 -15.35 -2.29
C PHE A 96 2.31 -15.59 -3.74
N LEU A 97 3.22 -16.14 -4.55
CA LEU A 97 2.94 -16.65 -5.88
C LEU A 97 2.26 -18.01 -5.78
N LYS A 98 1.39 -18.35 -6.75
CA LYS A 98 0.50 -19.52 -6.68
C LYS A 98 0.90 -20.68 -7.61
N LEU A 99 2.03 -20.56 -8.30
CA LEU A 99 2.54 -21.57 -9.21
C LEU A 99 3.22 -22.74 -8.48
N ALA A 100 3.59 -23.79 -9.23
CA ALA A 100 4.54 -24.83 -8.81
C ALA A 100 5.91 -24.28 -8.33
N TYR A 101 6.13 -22.98 -8.52
CA TYR A 101 7.29 -22.23 -8.08
C TYR A 101 6.85 -21.41 -6.85
N MET A 102 7.25 -21.89 -5.66
CA MET A 102 6.92 -21.29 -4.36
C MET A 102 7.71 -19.99 -4.10
N GLY A 103 7.56 -18.99 -4.96
CA GLY A 103 8.21 -17.68 -4.83
C GLY A 103 7.36 -16.65 -4.12
N ILE A 104 7.99 -15.53 -3.76
CA ILE A 104 7.37 -14.37 -3.11
C ILE A 104 7.59 -13.14 -3.97
N MET A 105 6.56 -12.31 -4.11
CA MET A 105 6.68 -10.99 -4.72
C MET A 105 6.70 -9.92 -3.62
N LEU A 106 7.82 -9.20 -3.52
CA LEU A 106 7.93 -8.00 -2.70
C LEU A 106 7.36 -6.83 -3.49
N THR A 107 6.65 -5.94 -2.82
CA THR A 107 6.05 -4.76 -3.44
C THR A 107 6.26 -3.53 -2.58
N ALA A 108 6.43 -2.38 -3.23
CA ALA A 108 6.34 -1.07 -2.61
C ALA A 108 5.35 -0.21 -3.38
N SER A 109 4.50 0.51 -2.66
CA SER A 109 3.48 1.39 -3.22
C SER A 109 3.37 2.66 -2.37
N THR A 110 2.80 3.70 -2.95
CA THR A 110 2.40 4.92 -2.25
C THR A 110 0.96 5.28 -2.61
N MET A 111 0.45 6.37 -2.05
CA MET A 111 -0.74 7.04 -2.55
C MET A 111 -0.39 8.42 -3.08
N ASP A 112 -1.05 8.80 -4.17
CA ASP A 112 -1.02 10.16 -4.64
C ASP A 112 -1.88 11.09 -3.76
N ALA A 113 -1.85 12.39 -4.09
CA ALA A 113 -2.67 13.40 -3.44
C ALA A 113 -4.19 13.22 -3.67
N ALA A 114 -4.63 12.21 -4.42
CA ALA A 114 -6.04 11.88 -4.65
C ALA A 114 -6.43 10.52 -4.04
N ASP A 115 -5.65 10.03 -3.08
CA ASP A 115 -5.83 8.74 -2.38
C ASP A 115 -5.90 7.52 -3.31
N THR A 116 -5.28 7.62 -4.48
CA THR A 116 -5.12 6.48 -5.37
C THR A 116 -3.77 5.84 -5.15
N ILE A 117 -3.77 4.51 -5.10
CA ILE A 117 -2.55 3.72 -4.98
C ILE A 117 -1.73 3.82 -6.26
N LEU A 118 -0.46 4.17 -6.09
CA LEU A 118 0.58 4.13 -7.11
C LEU A 118 1.60 3.08 -6.69
N PRO A 119 1.68 1.92 -7.38
CA PRO A 119 2.77 1.00 -7.15
C PRO A 119 4.08 1.64 -7.64
N LEU A 120 5.14 1.50 -6.85
CA LEU A 120 6.46 2.12 -7.08
C LEU A 120 7.50 1.09 -7.49
N ALA A 121 7.48 -0.08 -6.86
CA ALA A 121 8.50 -1.09 -7.02
C ALA A 121 7.93 -2.49 -6.80
N TYR A 122 8.56 -3.48 -7.43
CA TYR A 122 8.35 -4.89 -7.10
C TYR A 122 9.60 -5.72 -7.38
N ALA A 123 9.70 -6.86 -6.70
CA ALA A 123 10.77 -7.84 -6.88
C ALA A 123 10.22 -9.25 -6.68
N VAL A 124 10.65 -10.21 -7.50
CA VAL A 124 10.34 -11.63 -7.29
C VAL A 124 11.54 -12.29 -6.63
N VAL A 125 11.30 -12.94 -5.50
CA VAL A 125 12.33 -13.56 -4.66
C VAL A 125 11.94 -14.99 -4.28
N ASP A 126 12.92 -15.78 -3.84
CA ASP A 126 12.70 -17.18 -3.42
C ASP A 126 12.09 -17.30 -2.03
N SER A 127 12.30 -16.31 -1.16
CA SER A 127 11.90 -16.35 0.24
C SER A 127 11.84 -14.95 0.85
N GLU A 128 11.15 -14.82 1.97
CA GLU A 128 11.14 -13.59 2.75
C GLU A 128 12.26 -13.68 3.79
N ASN A 129 13.33 -12.90 3.60
CA ASN A 129 14.47 -12.89 4.52
C ASN A 129 15.15 -11.53 4.63
N ASP A 130 15.98 -11.38 5.66
CA ASP A 130 16.69 -10.14 5.99
C ASP A 130 17.53 -9.57 4.82
N ALA A 131 18.24 -10.45 4.11
CA ALA A 131 19.15 -10.04 3.04
C ALA A 131 18.37 -9.46 1.84
N LEU A 132 17.26 -10.10 1.48
CA LEU A 132 16.42 -9.66 0.36
C LEU A 132 15.65 -8.38 0.68
N TRP A 133 15.13 -8.22 1.89
CA TRP A 133 14.50 -6.96 2.30
C TRP A 133 15.51 -5.82 2.35
N LYS A 134 16.71 -6.06 2.90
CA LYS A 134 17.80 -5.06 2.87
C LYS A 134 18.13 -4.66 1.44
N TRP A 135 18.36 -5.63 0.56
CA TRP A 135 18.64 -5.37 -0.85
C TRP A 135 17.51 -4.57 -1.51
N PHE A 136 16.25 -4.96 -1.27
CA PHE A 136 15.08 -4.28 -1.84
C PHE A 136 15.02 -2.80 -1.43
N PHE A 137 15.24 -2.49 -0.15
CA PHE A 137 15.28 -1.12 0.33
C PHE A 137 16.50 -0.35 -0.16
N GLU A 138 17.68 -0.97 -0.29
CA GLU A 138 18.86 -0.36 -0.89
C GLU A 138 18.58 0.06 -2.33
N GLN A 139 17.96 -0.82 -3.13
CA GLN A 139 17.55 -0.47 -4.49
C GLN A 139 16.50 0.64 -4.49
N PHE A 140 15.53 0.59 -3.57
CA PHE A 140 14.52 1.63 -3.46
C PHE A 140 15.15 2.99 -3.16
N LYS A 141 16.11 3.04 -2.23
CA LYS A 141 16.85 4.25 -1.85
C LYS A 141 17.67 4.79 -3.03
N LEU A 142 18.35 3.92 -3.76
CA LEU A 142 19.13 4.30 -4.96
C LEU A 142 18.23 4.91 -6.04
N THR A 143 17.01 4.40 -6.23
CA THR A 143 16.07 4.90 -7.24
C THR A 143 15.39 6.20 -6.80
N TYR A 144 14.77 6.20 -5.63
CA TYR A 144 13.82 7.22 -5.18
C TYR A 144 14.41 8.22 -4.17
N GLY A 145 15.58 7.93 -3.60
CA GLY A 145 16.18 8.73 -2.54
C GLY A 145 15.38 8.73 -1.25
N GLU A 146 15.67 9.71 -0.40
CA GLU A 146 14.92 10.03 0.81
C GLU A 146 14.25 11.40 0.66
N ARG A 147 13.14 11.61 1.36
CA ARG A 147 12.43 12.90 1.39
C ARG A 147 11.98 13.26 2.80
N PRO A 148 11.78 14.55 3.10
CA PRO A 148 11.22 14.97 4.38
C PRO A 148 9.90 14.26 4.68
N ASN A 149 9.69 13.89 5.95
CA ASN A 149 8.50 13.17 6.43
C ASN A 149 8.28 11.78 5.80
N MET A 150 9.29 11.20 5.15
CA MET A 150 9.21 9.84 4.62
C MET A 150 9.03 8.83 5.74
N CYS A 151 8.14 7.86 5.53
CA CYS A 151 7.97 6.74 6.43
C CYS A 151 7.60 5.46 5.68
N VAL A 152 7.84 4.33 6.34
CA VAL A 152 7.50 3.01 5.82
C VAL A 152 6.32 2.44 6.60
N LEU A 153 5.36 1.82 5.91
CA LEU A 153 4.21 1.11 6.50
C LEU A 153 4.24 -0.35 6.05
N SER A 154 4.13 -1.30 6.98
CA SER A 154 4.18 -2.74 6.66
C SER A 154 3.35 -3.59 7.64
N ASP A 155 3.29 -4.90 7.39
CA ASP A 155 2.64 -5.93 8.22
C ASP A 155 3.39 -6.32 9.50
N ARG A 156 4.47 -5.59 9.84
CA ARG A 156 5.36 -5.84 11.00
C ARG A 156 6.25 -7.06 10.87
N ASN A 157 6.52 -7.55 9.67
CA ASN A 157 7.57 -8.54 9.48
C ASN A 157 8.92 -8.03 10.04
N GLU A 158 9.61 -8.88 10.83
CA GLU A 158 10.87 -8.53 11.49
C GLU A 158 12.00 -8.23 10.49
N SER A 159 12.04 -8.92 9.35
CA SER A 159 13.00 -8.66 8.30
C SER A 159 12.78 -7.28 7.66
N ILE A 160 11.54 -6.83 7.52
CA ILE A 160 11.22 -5.46 7.05
C ILE A 160 11.70 -4.42 8.06
N LEU A 161 11.41 -4.64 9.35
CA LEU A 161 11.83 -3.76 10.45
C LEU A 161 13.36 -3.60 10.47
N LYS A 162 14.08 -4.71 10.42
CA LYS A 162 15.55 -4.75 10.43
C LYS A 162 16.15 -4.12 9.18
N ALA A 163 15.60 -4.42 8.00
CA ALA A 163 16.08 -3.82 6.76
C ALA A 163 15.86 -2.29 6.74
N THR A 164 14.71 -1.83 7.21
CA THR A 164 14.40 -0.39 7.30
C THR A 164 15.35 0.31 8.25
N SER A 165 15.65 -0.26 9.43
CA SER A 165 16.57 0.36 10.39
C SER A 165 18.01 0.46 9.89
N ILE A 166 18.44 -0.47 9.03
CA ILE A 166 19.77 -0.47 8.40
C ILE A 166 19.84 0.54 7.25
N VAL A 167 18.86 0.54 6.35
CA VAL A 167 18.91 1.33 5.11
C VAL A 167 18.47 2.78 5.32
N TYR A 168 17.54 3.00 6.24
CA TYR A 168 16.97 4.31 6.59
C TYR A 168 17.04 4.57 8.11
N PRO A 169 18.24 4.80 8.67
CA PRO A 169 18.39 5.08 10.09
C PRO A 169 17.54 6.29 10.51
N GLY A 170 16.72 6.14 11.55
CA GLY A 170 15.85 7.19 12.07
C GLY A 170 14.55 7.43 11.30
N MET A 171 14.33 6.75 10.16
CA MET A 171 13.07 6.83 9.44
C MET A 171 11.94 6.17 10.23
N PRO A 172 10.80 6.85 10.45
CA PRO A 172 9.66 6.24 11.11
C PRO A 172 9.14 5.01 10.36
N HIS A 173 8.99 3.91 11.10
CA HIS A 173 8.34 2.70 10.62
C HIS A 173 7.04 2.45 11.36
N TYR A 174 6.00 2.19 10.58
CA TYR A 174 4.66 2.04 11.08
C TYR A 174 4.08 0.67 10.75
N SER A 175 3.22 0.24 11.65
CA SER A 175 2.48 -1.00 11.56
C SER A 175 1.13 -0.74 10.91
N CYS A 176 0.82 -1.59 9.95
CA CYS A 176 -0.47 -1.66 9.31
C CYS A 176 -1.58 -1.98 10.34
N MET A 177 -2.62 -1.14 10.41
CA MET A 177 -3.71 -1.34 11.37
C MET A 177 -4.49 -2.63 11.11
N TRP A 178 -4.67 -3.01 9.83
CA TRP A 178 -5.40 -4.21 9.44
C TRP A 178 -4.66 -5.48 9.85
N HIS A 179 -3.34 -5.55 9.68
CA HIS A 179 -2.54 -6.70 10.13
C HIS A 179 -2.51 -6.80 11.66
N ILE A 180 -2.44 -5.67 12.37
CA ILE A 180 -2.61 -5.68 13.84
C ILE A 180 -3.99 -6.24 14.21
N TRP A 181 -5.06 -5.82 13.53
CA TRP A 181 -6.41 -6.35 13.76
C TRP A 181 -6.50 -7.85 13.49
N THR A 182 -5.96 -8.33 12.36
CA THR A 182 -5.88 -9.77 12.05
C THR A 182 -5.12 -10.53 13.13
N ASN A 183 -4.03 -9.98 13.65
CA ASN A 183 -3.28 -10.59 14.76
C ASN A 183 -4.10 -10.60 16.05
N ILE A 184 -4.91 -9.58 16.32
CA ILE A 184 -5.83 -9.55 17.47
C ILE A 184 -6.87 -10.67 17.33
N LEU A 185 -7.50 -10.82 16.16
CA LEU A 185 -8.46 -11.89 15.89
C LEU A 185 -7.84 -13.30 16.03
N ALA A 186 -6.58 -13.45 15.63
CA ALA A 186 -5.84 -14.70 15.75
C ALA A 186 -5.54 -15.04 17.21
N LYS A 187 -5.03 -14.08 18.00
CA LYS A 187 -4.54 -14.28 19.37
C LYS A 187 -5.61 -14.24 20.45
N PHE A 188 -6.58 -13.34 20.32
CA PHE A 188 -7.62 -13.11 21.31
C PHE A 188 -8.95 -13.56 20.73
N LYS A 189 -9.84 -14.15 21.54
CA LYS A 189 -11.11 -14.73 21.07
C LYS A 189 -12.36 -14.03 21.62
N LYS A 190 -12.18 -13.09 22.56
CA LYS A 190 -13.27 -12.44 23.28
C LYS A 190 -13.70 -11.16 22.57
N GLY A 191 -15.00 -10.92 22.44
CA GLY A 191 -15.57 -9.60 22.16
C GLY A 191 -15.20 -8.95 20.81
N HIS A 192 -14.88 -9.76 19.78
CA HIS A 192 -14.36 -9.26 18.49
C HIS A 192 -15.17 -8.13 17.86
N LEU A 193 -16.50 -8.20 17.90
CA LEU A 193 -17.35 -7.17 17.31
C LEU A 193 -17.11 -5.80 17.96
N LYS A 194 -17.27 -5.71 19.29
CA LYS A 194 -17.04 -4.48 20.06
C LYS A 194 -15.58 -4.02 20.01
N LEU A 195 -14.64 -4.97 20.05
CA LEU A 195 -13.22 -4.66 19.92
C LEU A 195 -12.88 -4.07 18.56
N SER A 196 -13.54 -4.49 17.48
CA SER A 196 -13.24 -4.00 16.13
C SER A 196 -13.53 -2.51 16.03
N GLU A 197 -14.72 -2.09 16.44
CA GLU A 197 -15.16 -0.70 16.43
C GLU A 197 -14.24 0.17 17.29
N LEU A 198 -13.96 -0.26 18.52
CA LEU A 198 -13.07 0.47 19.43
C LEU A 198 -11.65 0.53 18.91
N TYR A 199 -11.08 -0.58 18.42
CA TYR A 199 -9.71 -0.62 17.90
C TYR A 199 -9.54 0.33 16.72
N PHE A 200 -10.41 0.25 15.72
CA PHE A 200 -10.32 1.14 14.57
C PHE A 200 -10.53 2.59 14.98
N ALA A 201 -11.54 2.90 15.80
CA ALA A 201 -11.72 4.26 16.33
C ALA A 201 -10.46 4.75 17.07
N THR A 202 -9.85 3.92 17.92
CA THR A 202 -8.62 4.25 18.67
C THR A 202 -7.45 4.58 17.74
N THR A 203 -7.29 3.83 16.65
CA THR A 203 -6.23 4.13 15.67
C THR A 203 -6.39 5.55 15.12
N TRP A 204 -7.65 6.00 14.93
CA TRP A 204 -8.05 7.29 14.39
C TRP A 204 -8.30 8.39 15.44
N SER A 205 -7.90 8.23 16.69
CA SER A 205 -8.07 9.30 17.68
C SER A 205 -7.31 10.57 17.29
N TYR A 206 -7.93 11.74 17.45
CA TYR A 206 -7.30 13.05 17.18
C TYR A 206 -6.56 13.55 18.41
N THR A 207 -7.07 13.24 19.60
CA THR A 207 -6.51 13.69 20.87
C THR A 207 -6.07 12.51 21.73
N LEU A 208 -5.19 12.79 22.69
CA LEU A 208 -4.74 11.79 23.66
C LEU A 208 -5.90 11.37 24.57
N ASP A 209 -6.82 12.27 24.88
CA ASP A 209 -7.99 11.97 25.72
C ASP A 209 -8.90 10.96 25.04
N GLU A 210 -9.26 11.17 23.76
CA GLU A 210 -10.04 10.20 22.97
C GLU A 210 -9.34 8.84 22.87
N PHE A 211 -8.01 8.86 22.69
CA PHE A 211 -7.22 7.65 22.62
C PHE A 211 -7.24 6.89 23.95
N ASN A 212 -6.96 7.57 25.06
CA ASN A 212 -6.92 6.98 26.39
C ASN A 212 -8.29 6.44 26.82
N GLU A 213 -9.36 7.19 26.57
CA GLU A 213 -10.73 6.74 26.85
C GLU A 213 -11.06 5.44 26.10
N ARG A 214 -10.74 5.37 24.81
CA ARG A 214 -10.98 4.17 23.99
C ARG A 214 -10.08 3.01 24.41
N MET A 215 -8.83 3.27 24.76
CA MET A 215 -7.92 2.24 25.29
C MET A 215 -8.43 1.63 26.62
N SER A 216 -9.03 2.44 27.50
CA SER A 216 -9.70 1.94 28.71
C SER A 216 -10.88 1.03 28.37
N LYS A 217 -11.72 1.40 27.40
CA LYS A 217 -12.83 0.54 26.93
C LYS A 217 -12.33 -0.78 26.30
N ILE A 218 -11.20 -0.75 25.60
CA ILE A 218 -10.56 -1.98 25.09
C ILE A 218 -10.11 -2.89 26.25
N GLU A 219 -9.53 -2.30 27.30
CA GLU A 219 -9.09 -3.02 28.50
C GLU A 219 -10.25 -3.68 29.25
N GLU A 220 -11.38 -2.99 29.39
CA GLU A 220 -12.59 -3.54 30.00
C GLU A 220 -13.10 -4.79 29.26
N ILE A 221 -12.95 -4.83 27.93
CA ILE A 221 -13.34 -6.00 27.13
C ILE A 221 -12.31 -7.12 27.31
N ASP A 222 -11.04 -6.84 27.04
CA ASP A 222 -9.94 -7.79 27.21
C ASP A 222 -8.62 -7.05 27.53
N PRO A 223 -8.14 -7.09 28.79
CA PRO A 223 -6.93 -6.36 29.19
C PRO A 223 -5.68 -6.83 28.45
N ARG A 224 -5.67 -8.08 27.95
CA ARG A 224 -4.55 -8.63 27.17
C ARG A 224 -4.42 -7.96 25.82
N VAL A 225 -5.51 -7.43 25.26
CA VAL A 225 -5.49 -6.67 24.00
C VAL A 225 -4.80 -5.32 24.21
N LYS A 226 -5.11 -4.60 25.31
CA LYS A 226 -4.42 -3.36 25.65
C LYS A 226 -2.92 -3.58 25.88
N ALA A 227 -2.55 -4.60 26.66
CA ALA A 227 -1.15 -4.96 26.87
C ALA A 227 -0.44 -5.26 25.54
N TYR A 228 -1.06 -6.09 24.69
CA TYR A 228 -0.52 -6.38 23.36
C TYR A 228 -0.32 -5.12 22.51
N LEU A 229 -1.30 -4.21 22.48
CA LEU A 229 -1.20 -2.95 21.71
C LEU A 229 -0.11 -2.01 22.24
N TYR A 230 0.10 -2.00 23.56
CA TYR A 230 1.19 -1.27 24.21
C TYR A 230 2.56 -1.83 23.79
N ASP A 231 2.73 -3.15 23.77
CA ASP A 231 3.98 -3.81 23.38
C ASP A 231 4.38 -3.54 21.92
N ILE A 232 3.42 -3.26 21.04
CA ILE A 232 3.71 -2.81 19.66
C ILE A 232 4.37 -1.42 19.68
N GLY A 233 4.03 -0.59 20.66
CA GLY A 233 4.34 0.83 20.74
C GLY A 233 3.30 1.67 20.00
N TYR A 234 2.59 2.54 20.74
CA TYR A 234 1.49 3.35 20.19
C TYR A 234 1.91 4.25 19.03
N HIS A 235 3.14 4.75 19.05
CA HIS A 235 3.73 5.54 17.97
C HIS A 235 3.77 4.79 16.64
N ARG A 236 3.78 3.45 16.64
CA ARG A 236 3.84 2.64 15.41
C ARG A 236 2.50 2.49 14.71
N TRP A 237 1.37 2.69 15.37
CA TRP A 237 0.07 2.34 14.79
C TRP A 237 -1.03 3.38 14.97
N SER A 238 -0.99 4.16 16.06
CA SER A 238 -1.99 5.20 16.31
C SER A 238 -1.63 6.51 15.60
N ARG A 239 -2.64 7.30 15.23
CA ARG A 239 -2.39 8.61 14.63
C ARG A 239 -1.87 9.61 15.64
N VAL A 240 -2.50 9.69 16.82
CA VAL A 240 -2.17 10.70 17.82
C VAL A 240 -0.72 10.62 18.32
N HIS A 241 -0.12 9.42 18.30
CA HIS A 241 1.28 9.22 18.66
C HIS A 241 2.24 9.20 17.45
N ALA A 242 1.75 9.44 16.24
CA ALA A 242 2.60 9.41 15.04
C ALA A 242 3.49 10.64 14.95
N THR A 243 4.78 10.44 14.68
CA THR A 243 5.76 11.51 14.50
C THR A 243 5.72 12.20 13.13
N VAL A 244 5.13 11.56 12.11
CA VAL A 244 4.90 12.18 10.81
C VAL A 244 3.43 12.12 10.41
N ASN A 245 2.98 13.11 9.64
CA ASN A 245 1.62 13.15 9.12
C ASN A 245 1.43 12.08 8.03
N ARG A 246 0.88 10.94 8.44
CA ARG A 246 0.54 9.83 7.54
C ARG A 246 -0.84 9.97 6.90
N THR A 247 -1.63 10.97 7.30
CA THR A 247 -3.02 11.20 6.85
C THR A 247 -3.84 9.90 6.84
N TRP A 248 -4.55 9.62 5.75
CA TRP A 248 -5.40 8.45 5.53
C TRP A 248 -4.64 7.15 5.21
N THR A 249 -3.30 7.19 5.11
CA THR A 249 -2.47 6.02 4.76
C THR A 249 -2.40 4.96 5.85
N MET A 250 -3.01 5.20 7.01
CA MET A 250 -3.17 4.15 8.01
C MET A 250 -4.11 3.02 7.51
N ILE A 251 -4.95 3.29 6.48
CA ILE A 251 -5.79 2.31 5.79
C ILE A 251 -4.93 1.43 4.89
N SER A 252 -4.23 0.50 5.49
CA SER A 252 -3.48 -0.55 4.79
C SER A 252 -4.40 -1.56 4.09
N ASN A 253 -5.16 -1.13 3.08
CA ASN A 253 -5.62 -1.99 2.01
C ASN A 253 -4.77 -1.79 0.75
N ILE A 254 -3.60 -1.15 0.84
CA ILE A 254 -2.72 -1.00 -0.32
C ILE A 254 -2.14 -2.34 -0.74
N THR A 255 -1.61 -3.10 0.22
CA THR A 255 -1.14 -4.47 -0.02
C THR A 255 -2.31 -5.38 -0.41
N GLY A 256 -3.46 -5.28 0.27
CA GLY A 256 -4.67 -6.04 -0.06
C GLY A 256 -5.22 -5.75 -1.46
N SER A 257 -5.34 -4.49 -1.86
CA SER A 257 -5.80 -4.11 -3.20
C SER A 257 -4.80 -4.48 -4.30
N LEU A 258 -3.49 -4.38 -4.05
CA LEU A 258 -2.49 -4.88 -4.98
C LEU A 258 -2.57 -6.42 -5.11
N ASN A 259 -2.83 -7.13 -4.01
CA ASN A 259 -3.08 -8.57 -4.00
C ASN A 259 -4.32 -8.96 -4.83
N VAL A 260 -5.36 -8.12 -4.83
CA VAL A 260 -6.56 -8.30 -5.67
C VAL A 260 -6.23 -8.09 -7.15
N VAL A 261 -5.57 -6.96 -7.48
CA VAL A 261 -5.21 -6.65 -8.88
C VAL A 261 -4.29 -7.72 -9.46
N THR A 262 -3.34 -8.22 -8.67
CA THR A 262 -2.36 -9.24 -9.10
C THR A 262 -2.85 -10.67 -8.89
N LYS A 263 -4.09 -10.90 -8.43
CA LYS A 263 -4.59 -12.24 -8.06
C LYS A 263 -4.34 -13.29 -9.14
N TYR A 264 -4.69 -12.98 -10.38
CA TYR A 264 -4.53 -13.89 -11.52
C TYR A 264 -3.11 -13.87 -12.09
N ALA A 265 -2.44 -12.71 -12.07
CA ALA A 265 -1.06 -12.60 -12.54
C ALA A 265 -0.09 -13.48 -11.75
N ARG A 266 -0.39 -13.75 -10.48
CA ARG A 266 0.41 -14.62 -9.59
C ARG A 266 0.36 -16.10 -9.94
N GLU A 267 -0.53 -16.49 -10.86
CA GLU A 267 -0.63 -17.84 -11.42
C GLU A 267 0.10 -17.93 -12.77
N LEU A 268 0.65 -16.83 -13.30
CA LEU A 268 1.39 -16.79 -14.56
C LEU A 268 2.87 -17.16 -14.37
N PRO A 269 3.52 -17.77 -15.38
CA PRO A 269 4.98 -17.97 -15.39
C PRO A 269 5.73 -16.68 -15.04
N ILE A 270 6.91 -16.79 -14.42
CA ILE A 270 7.65 -15.63 -13.88
C ILE A 270 7.82 -14.52 -14.93
N VAL A 271 8.18 -14.87 -16.17
CA VAL A 271 8.35 -13.88 -17.25
C VAL A 271 7.05 -13.11 -17.53
N GLU A 272 5.92 -13.80 -17.63
CA GLU A 272 4.61 -13.20 -17.88
C GLU A 272 4.12 -12.37 -16.67
N LEU A 273 4.42 -12.82 -15.44
CA LEU A 273 4.17 -12.03 -14.24
C LEU A 273 4.97 -10.72 -14.26
N LEU A 274 6.26 -10.77 -14.62
CA LEU A 274 7.11 -9.58 -14.73
C LEU A 274 6.61 -8.62 -15.81
N GLU A 275 6.14 -9.13 -16.95
CA GLU A 275 5.52 -8.32 -18.02
C GLU A 275 4.20 -7.70 -17.55
N TYR A 276 3.35 -8.47 -16.87
CA TYR A 276 2.09 -7.99 -16.32
C TYR A 276 2.34 -6.83 -15.34
N MET A 277 3.27 -7.01 -14.40
CA MET A 277 3.59 -6.00 -13.39
C MET A 277 4.21 -4.75 -14.02
N SER A 278 5.06 -4.91 -15.04
CA SER A 278 5.61 -3.79 -15.82
C SER A 278 4.50 -2.99 -16.50
N THR A 279 3.57 -3.68 -17.15
CA THR A 279 2.42 -3.09 -17.83
C THR A 279 1.48 -2.41 -16.84
N LEU A 280 1.26 -2.99 -15.66
CA LEU A 280 0.45 -2.42 -14.59
C LEU A 280 1.03 -1.08 -14.13
N LEU A 281 2.34 -1.02 -13.85
CA LEU A 281 3.04 0.20 -13.47
C LEU A 281 2.93 1.28 -14.56
N GLU A 282 3.18 0.91 -15.81
CA GLU A 282 3.07 1.82 -16.97
C GLU A 282 1.67 2.40 -17.11
N ARG A 283 0.66 1.53 -17.08
CA ARG A 283 -0.74 1.93 -17.22
C ARG A 283 -1.14 2.88 -16.11
N ARG A 284 -0.85 2.56 -14.85
CA ARG A 284 -1.14 3.43 -13.70
C ARG A 284 -0.46 4.80 -13.85
N THR A 285 0.80 4.81 -14.25
CA THR A 285 1.56 6.04 -14.45
C THR A 285 0.96 6.89 -15.57
N LYS A 286 0.59 6.28 -16.69
CA LYS A 286 -0.01 6.97 -17.83
C LYS A 286 -1.40 7.54 -17.49
N GLU A 287 -2.24 6.76 -16.82
CA GLU A 287 -3.54 7.22 -16.31
C GLU A 287 -3.38 8.46 -15.41
N LYS A 288 -2.37 8.45 -14.54
CA LYS A 288 -2.07 9.57 -13.64
C LYS A 288 -1.56 10.80 -14.38
N LEU A 289 -0.64 10.62 -15.32
CA LEU A 289 -0.12 11.71 -16.14
C LEU A 289 -1.23 12.37 -16.98
N LEU A 290 -2.12 11.57 -17.58
CA LEU A 290 -3.27 12.08 -18.33
C LEU A 290 -4.22 12.84 -17.43
N LYS A 291 -4.55 12.30 -16.25
CA LYS A 291 -5.41 12.98 -15.28
C LYS A 291 -4.80 14.28 -14.75
N ALA A 292 -3.50 14.32 -14.51
CA ALA A 292 -2.79 15.53 -14.11
C ALA A 292 -2.88 16.61 -15.20
N LYS A 293 -2.65 16.24 -16.47
CA LYS A 293 -2.79 17.16 -17.62
C LYS A 293 -4.22 17.68 -17.82
N SER A 294 -5.23 16.91 -17.42
CA SER A 294 -6.64 17.31 -17.55
C SER A 294 -7.20 18.01 -16.31
N THR A 295 -6.42 18.16 -15.23
CA THR A 295 -6.87 18.80 -13.98
C THR A 295 -6.38 20.24 -13.97
N PHE A 296 -7.32 21.19 -14.02
CA PHE A 296 -7.03 22.62 -14.00
C PHE A 296 -7.10 23.25 -12.60
N THR A 297 -7.49 22.50 -11.58
CA THR A 297 -7.67 22.98 -10.20
C THR A 297 -6.53 22.53 -9.28
N HIS A 298 -6.29 23.29 -8.20
CA HIS A 298 -5.22 23.00 -7.23
C HIS A 298 -5.47 21.78 -6.33
N LEU A 299 -6.72 21.28 -6.26
CA LEU A 299 -7.12 20.13 -5.45
C LEU A 299 -7.61 18.97 -6.34
N GLY A 300 -7.33 17.74 -5.94
CA GLY A 300 -7.84 16.55 -6.64
C GLY A 300 -9.37 16.45 -6.58
N TYR A 301 -9.99 15.82 -7.59
CA TYR A 301 -11.46 15.69 -7.70
C TYR A 301 -12.15 15.25 -6.41
N LYS A 302 -11.60 14.24 -5.70
CA LYS A 302 -12.16 13.73 -4.45
C LYS A 302 -12.25 14.83 -3.38
N PHE A 303 -11.19 15.59 -3.18
CA PHE A 303 -11.12 16.63 -2.15
C PHE A 303 -11.92 17.88 -2.53
N ASN A 304 -11.99 18.22 -3.81
CA ASN A 304 -12.94 19.25 -4.26
C ASN A 304 -14.38 18.83 -3.97
N LYS A 305 -14.73 17.59 -4.31
CA LYS A 305 -16.06 17.06 -4.03
C LYS A 305 -16.35 17.06 -2.52
N GLU A 306 -15.42 16.60 -1.69
CA GLU A 306 -15.58 16.62 -0.24
C GLU A 306 -15.68 18.04 0.33
N LEU A 307 -14.92 19.00 -0.23
CA LEU A 307 -15.02 20.41 0.12
C LEU A 307 -16.39 20.99 -0.25
N ASP A 308 -16.91 20.67 -1.44
CA ASP A 308 -18.22 21.10 -1.90
C ASP A 308 -19.35 20.45 -1.10
N ASP A 309 -19.23 19.16 -0.80
CA ASP A 309 -20.14 18.43 0.09
C ASP A 309 -20.14 19.09 1.49
N ASN A 310 -18.96 19.39 2.05
CA ASN A 310 -18.83 20.07 3.34
C ASN A 310 -19.29 21.53 3.31
N ARG A 311 -19.22 22.23 2.17
CA ARG A 311 -19.81 23.57 2.00
C ARG A 311 -21.33 23.52 1.96
N THR A 312 -21.92 22.44 1.44
CA THR A 312 -23.37 22.27 1.34
C THR A 312 -24.01 21.64 2.58
N LEU A 313 -23.24 20.92 3.40
CA LEU A 313 -23.71 20.34 4.67
C LEU A 313 -24.32 21.38 5.62
N PRO A 314 -23.70 22.55 5.89
CA PRO A 314 -24.26 23.61 6.72
C PRO A 314 -25.63 24.08 6.26
N HIS A 315 -25.88 24.11 4.95
CA HIS A 315 -27.17 24.52 4.37
C HIS A 315 -28.29 23.50 4.57
N LYS A 316 -27.97 22.27 4.99
CA LYS A 316 -28.93 21.19 5.27
C LYS A 316 -29.18 20.98 6.76
N LEU A 317 -28.41 21.63 7.63
CA LEU A 317 -28.57 21.55 9.08
C LEU A 317 -29.49 22.68 9.56
N ARG A 318 -30.66 22.33 10.11
CA ARG A 318 -31.47 23.29 10.89
C ARG A 318 -30.83 23.47 12.25
N VAL A 319 -30.36 24.67 12.54
CA VAL A 319 -29.92 25.06 13.88
C VAL A 319 -31.14 25.04 14.80
N ARG A 320 -31.14 24.16 15.81
CA ARG A 320 -32.01 24.34 16.98
C ARG A 320 -31.28 25.30 17.91
N SER A 321 -31.86 26.48 18.12
CA SER A 321 -31.37 27.46 19.07
C SER A 321 -31.63 26.93 20.48
N ASP A 322 -30.69 26.17 21.03
CA ASP A 322 -30.49 25.99 22.46
C ASP A 322 -29.09 25.36 22.60
N TYR A 323 -28.16 26.06 23.27
CA TYR A 323 -26.76 25.63 23.58
C TYR A 323 -25.64 25.92 22.57
N LEU A 324 -25.62 27.10 21.92
CA LEU A 324 -24.48 27.56 21.09
C LEU A 324 -23.79 28.81 21.64
N LEU A 325 -23.18 28.70 22.83
CA LEU A 325 -22.16 29.68 23.24
C LEU A 325 -20.90 29.06 23.86
N ASP A 326 -20.93 27.79 24.31
CA ASP A 326 -19.76 27.20 24.99
C ASP A 326 -18.93 26.18 24.18
N GLN A 327 -19.37 25.73 23.01
CA GLN A 327 -18.64 24.68 22.26
C GLN A 327 -17.75 25.15 21.12
N ILE A 328 -17.92 26.37 20.59
CA ILE A 328 -17.12 26.82 19.44
C ILE A 328 -15.70 27.24 19.85
N HIS A 329 -15.48 27.71 21.07
CA HIS A 329 -14.13 28.08 21.56
C HIS A 329 -13.24 26.90 21.96
N LYS A 330 -13.80 25.69 22.17
CA LYS A 330 -13.00 24.53 22.62
C LYS A 330 -12.63 23.53 21.53
N GLN A 331 -13.29 23.55 20.37
CA GLN A 331 -13.15 22.48 19.38
C GLN A 331 -12.24 22.82 18.19
N HIS A 332 -11.91 24.10 18.01
CA HIS A 332 -11.05 24.54 16.93
C HIS A 332 -10.09 25.60 17.47
N ASN A 333 -8.88 25.19 17.83
CA ASN A 333 -7.75 26.09 18.10
C ASN A 333 -7.30 26.75 16.77
N ILE A 334 -8.21 27.46 16.12
CA ILE A 334 -7.96 28.29 14.95
C ILE A 334 -7.83 29.70 15.51
N ASP A 335 -6.58 30.13 15.71
CA ASP A 335 -6.28 31.54 15.88
C ASP A 335 -6.64 32.25 14.57
N ILE A 336 -7.86 32.81 14.51
CA ILE A 336 -8.21 33.79 13.49
C ILE A 336 -7.55 35.10 13.92
N LEU A 337 -6.32 35.31 13.44
CA LEU A 337 -5.67 36.60 13.46
C LEU A 337 -6.43 37.53 12.49
N TYR A 338 -7.37 38.30 13.03
CA TYR A 338 -7.93 39.45 12.32
C TYR A 338 -6.82 40.50 12.19
N ILE A 339 -6.33 40.71 10.96
CA ILE A 339 -5.61 41.92 10.61
C ILE A 339 -6.68 42.91 10.12
N SER A 340 -6.84 44.00 10.88
CA SER A 340 -7.66 45.17 10.55
C SER A 340 -7.09 45.95 9.37
#